data_AF-A0A967D0G0-F1
#
_entry.id   AF-A0A967D0G0-F1
#
_cell.length_a   1.000
_cell.length_b   1.000
_cell.length_c   1.000
_cell.angle_alpha   90.00
_cell.angle_beta   90.00
_cell.angle_gamma   90.00
#
_symmetry.space_group_name_H-M   'P 1'
#
loop_
_entity.id
_entity.type
_entity.pdbx_description
1 polymer ?
#
loop_
_entity_poly.entity_id
_entity_poly.type
_entity_poly.pdbx_seq_one_letter_code
_entity_poly.pdbx_strand_id
1 'polypeptide(L)' 'GYIDFTGAMDTCIALRTVVVTGGHAYVQSGAGIVADSQPDKEFEETVNKAKGMLVALEMTAARLQQS' A
#
# COMPACT_ATOMS: atom_id res chain seq x y z
N GLY A 1 11.54 -9.05 -1.69
CA GLY A 1 12.95 -9.28 -1.31
C GLY A 1 13.41 -10.63 -1.84
N TYR A 2 14.66 -10.99 -1.55
CA TYR A 2 15.26 -12.26 -1.92
C TYR A 2 16.24 -12.75 -0.84
N ILE A 3 16.50 -14.05 -0.85
CA ILE A 3 17.61 -14.71 -0.16
C ILE A 3 18.29 -15.58 -1.21
N ASP A 4 19.62 -15.54 -1.30
CA ASP A 4 20.38 -16.35 -2.25
C ASP A 4 21.17 -17.48 -1.59
N PHE A 5 21.72 -18.37 -2.43
CA PHE A 5 22.48 -19.54 -1.99
C PHE A 5 23.85 -19.22 -1.40
N THR A 6 24.32 -17.98 -1.52
CA THR A 6 25.58 -17.51 -0.92
C THR A 6 25.39 -16.93 0.48
N GLY A 7 24.14 -16.85 0.95
CA GLY A 7 23.77 -16.31 2.24
C GLY A 7 23.46 -14.82 2.22
N ALA A 8 23.44 -14.17 1.05
CA ALA A 8 22.99 -12.78 0.97
C ALA A 8 21.46 -12.71 0.99
N MET A 9 20.95 -11.66 1.64
CA MET A 9 19.53 -11.39 1.77
C MET A 9 19.27 -9.90 1.62
N ASP A 10 18.21 -9.56 0.91
CA ASP A 10 17.63 -8.22 0.90
C ASP A 10 16.11 -8.32 1.00
N THR A 11 15.54 -7.68 2.01
CA THR A 11 14.09 -7.69 2.26
C THR A 11 13.59 -6.28 2.50
N CYS A 12 12.38 -6.01 2.02
CA CYS A 12 11.65 -4.80 2.31
C CYS A 12 10.39 -5.14 3.11
N ILE A 13 9.92 -4.19 3.91
CA ILE A 13 8.60 -4.26 4.53
C ILE A 13 7.56 -4.06 3.42
N ALA A 14 6.55 -4.92 3.34
CA ALA A 14 5.47 -4.86 2.35
C ALA A 14 4.45 -3.74 2.65
N LEU A 15 4.93 -2.51 2.87
CA LEU A 15 4.11 -1.30 2.97
C LEU A 15 3.96 -0.67 1.59
N ARG A 16 2.92 0.16 1.42
CA ARG A 16 2.58 0.78 0.13
C ARG A 16 2.56 -0.23 -1.04
N THR A 17 2.01 -1.41 -0.77
CA THR A 17 1.92 -2.53 -1.71
C THR A 17 0.45 -2.75 -2.08
N VAL A 18 0.21 -3.03 -3.37
CA VAL A 18 -1.11 -3.47 -3.87
C VAL A 18 -1.06 -4.97 -4.12
N VAL A 19 -2.01 -5.72 -3.55
CA VAL A 19 -2.17 -7.16 -3.81
C VAL A 19 -3.34 -7.33 -4.77
N VAL A 20 -3.11 -7.95 -5.93
CA VAL A 20 -4.16 -8.23 -6.91
C VAL A 20 -4.43 -9.73 -6.95
N THR A 21 -5.63 -10.14 -6.60
CA THR A 21 -6.04 -11.55 -6.57
C THR A 21 -7.55 -11.67 -6.75
N GLY A 22 -8.01 -12.75 -7.41
CA GLY A 22 -9.44 -13.01 -7.60
C GLY A 22 -10.21 -11.87 -8.29
N GLY A 23 -9.57 -11.13 -9.19
CA GLY A 23 -10.17 -9.97 -9.87
C GLY A 23 -10.30 -8.70 -9.02
N HIS A 24 -9.73 -8.68 -7.81
CA HIS A 24 -9.80 -7.54 -6.89
C HIS A 24 -8.39 -7.03 -6.56
N ALA A 25 -8.27 -5.72 -6.34
CA ALA A 25 -7.07 -5.07 -5.85
C ALA A 25 -7.25 -4.65 -4.39
N TYR A 26 -6.32 -5.05 -3.53
CA TYR A 26 -6.33 -4.78 -2.10
C TYR A 26 -5.21 -3.83 -1.74
N VAL A 27 -5.55 -2.78 -1.01
CA VAL A 27 -4.61 -1.79 -0.47
C VAL A 27 -4.75 -1.78 1.05
N GLN A 28 -3.67 -2.12 1.74
CA GLN A 28 -3.61 -2.05 3.20
C GLN A 28 -2.81 -0.82 3.64
N SER A 29 -3.33 -0.12 4.65
CA SER A 29 -2.69 1.02 5.29
C SER A 29 -2.97 1.01 6.79
N GLY A 30 -2.17 1.74 7.55
CA GLY A 30 -2.24 1.77 9.00
C GLY A 30 -1.56 3.01 9.60
N ALA A 31 -1.77 3.17 10.90
CA ALA A 31 -1.24 4.27 11.73
C ALA A 31 -0.52 3.71 12.96
N GLY A 32 0.45 4.44 13.46
CA GLY A 32 1.17 4.10 14.69
C GLY A 32 0.50 4.78 15.87
N ILE A 33 -0.23 4.03 16.70
CA ILE A 33 -0.98 4.59 17.82
C ILE A 33 -0.07 4.78 19.04
N VAL A 34 -0.08 5.98 19.60
CA VAL A 34 0.61 6.35 20.85
C VAL A 34 -0.40 6.94 21.86
N ALA A 35 0.05 7.19 23.09
CA ALA A 35 -0.82 7.63 24.19
C ALA A 35 -1.63 8.91 23.86
N ASP A 36 -1.04 9.82 23.10
CA ASP A 36 -1.64 11.12 22.75
C ASP A 36 -2.28 11.13 21.34
N SER A 37 -2.39 9.96 20.69
CA SER A 37 -2.99 9.85 19.36
C SER A 37 -4.46 10.30 19.36
N GLN A 38 -4.84 10.99 18.29
CA GLN A 38 -6.23 11.43 18.09
C GLN A 38 -6.86 10.56 17.00
N PRO A 39 -7.95 9.81 17.27
CA PRO A 39 -8.52 8.85 16.32
C PRO A 39 -8.76 9.43 14.91
N ASP A 40 -9.28 10.65 14.83
CA ASP A 40 -9.58 11.31 13.55
C ASP A 40 -8.32 11.60 12.73
N LYS A 41 -7.23 12.02 13.39
CA LYS A 41 -5.94 12.30 12.73
C LYS A 41 -5.27 11.04 12.24
N GLU A 42 -5.29 9.98 13.05
CA GLU A 42 -4.70 8.69 12.68
C GLU A 42 -5.46 8.07 11.50
N PHE A 43 -6.79 8.18 11.50
CA PHE A 43 -7.62 7.77 10.37
C PHE A 43 -7.24 8.54 9.10
N GLU A 44 -7.16 9.87 9.16
CA GLU A 44 -6.75 10.69 8.02
C GLU A 44 -5.35 10.30 7.50
N GLU A 45 -4.41 10.03 8.40
CA GLU A 45 -3.07 9.54 8.05
C GLU A 45 -3.14 8.19 7.30
N THR A 46 -3.96 7.24 7.77
CA THR A 46 -4.12 5.95 7.09
C THR A 46 -4.66 6.11 5.66
N VAL A 47 -5.65 6.99 5.48
CA VAL A 47 -6.23 7.32 4.17
C VAL A 47 -5.17 7.96 3.28
N ASN A 48 -4.43 8.94 3.79
CA ASN A 48 -3.38 9.64 3.05
C ASN A 48 -2.25 8.69 2.61
N LYS A 49 -1.84 7.74 3.46
CA LYS A 49 -0.86 6.69 3.11
C LYS A 49 -1.36 5.75 2.01
N ALA A 50 -2.67 5.44 1.99
CA ALA A 50 -3.28 4.58 0.98
C ALA A 50 -3.51 5.31 -0.37
N LYS A 51 -3.79 6.62 -0.31
CA LYS A 51 -4.24 7.44 -1.43
C LYS A 51 -3.37 7.33 -2.67
N GLY A 52 -2.04 7.33 -2.51
CA GLY A 52 -1.12 7.27 -3.65
C GLY A 52 -1.31 6.01 -4.51
N MET A 53 -1.55 4.86 -3.89
CA MET A 53 -1.80 3.61 -4.61
C MET A 53 -3.19 3.59 -5.26
N LEU A 54 -4.20 4.10 -4.57
CA LEU A 54 -5.57 4.18 -5.10
C LEU A 54 -5.62 5.06 -6.35
N VAL A 55 -4.99 6.24 -6.32
CA VAL A 55 -4.88 7.12 -7.49
C VAL A 55 -4.14 6.43 -8.64
N ALA A 56 -3.07 5.69 -8.36
CA ALA A 56 -2.35 4.95 -9.39
C ALA A 56 -3.23 3.88 -10.07
N LEU A 57 -4.06 3.19 -9.30
CA LEU A 57 -5.04 2.23 -9.83
C LEU A 57 -6.10 2.92 -10.69
N GLU A 58 -6.69 4.02 -10.21
CA GLU A 58 -7.68 4.80 -10.96
C GLU A 58 -7.12 5.32 -12.29
N MET A 59 -5.92 5.90 -12.28
CA MET A 59 -5.26 6.37 -13.49
C MET A 59 -4.99 5.24 -14.49
N THR A 60 -4.66 4.05 -14.00
CA THR A 60 -4.41 2.87 -14.85
C THR A 60 -5.72 2.36 -15.45
N ALA A 61 -6.79 2.27 -14.65
CA ALA A 61 -8.12 1.88 -15.13
C ALA A 61 -8.65 2.85 -16.19
N ALA A 62 -8.49 4.16 -15.99
CA ALA A 62 -8.91 5.18 -16.96
C ALA A 62 -8.18 5.06 -18.31
N ARG A 63 -6.88 4.70 -18.29
CA ARG A 63 -6.11 4.47 -19.52
C ARG A 63 -6.60 3.26 -20.31
N LEU A 64 -6.97 2.17 -19.62
CA LEU A 64 -7.46 0.95 -20.26
C LEU A 64 -8.81 1.16 -20.96
N GLN A 65 -9.64 2.08 -20.48
CA GLN A 65 -10.94 2.39 -21.09
C GLN A 65 -10.84 3.25 -22.36
N GLN A 66 -9.67 3.83 -22.64
CA GLN A 66 -9.41 4.69 -23.81
C GLN A 66 -8.67 3.95 -24.94
N SER A 67 -8.34 2.67 -24.75
CA SER A 67 -7.69 1.78 -25.72
C SER A 67 -8.70 0.81 -26.31
#